data_AF-A0A7X3UCI5-F1
#
_entry.id   AF-A0A7X3UCI5-F1
#
_cell.length_a   1.000
_cell.length_b   1.000
_cell.length_c   1.000
_cell.angle_alpha   90.00
_cell.angle_beta   90.00
_cell.angle_gamma   90.00
#
_symmetry.space_group_name_H-M   'P 1'
#
loop_
_entity.id
_entity.type
_entity.pdbx_description
1 polymer ?
#
loop_
_entity_poly.entity_id
_entity_poly.type
_entity_poly.pdbx_seq_one_letter_code
_entity_poly.pdbx_strand_id
1 'polypeptide(L)'
;MTRTIEIVDYDPAWPDTFAGLSSALAAALGPLALRIEHVGSTSVPGLGAKPIIDLDVIIESPRLLPLVVEALGTLGYSHEGNGGIPGREAFGREGAT
;
A
#
# COMPACT_ATOMS: atom_id res chain seq x y z
N MET A 1 8.90 -20.94 12.76
CA MET A 1 8.94 -19.86 13.78
C MET A 1 7.60 -19.14 13.73
N THR A 2 6.94 -18.90 14.85
CA THR A 2 5.71 -18.10 14.94
C THR A 2 6.08 -16.63 14.97
N ARG A 3 5.56 -15.83 14.03
CA ARG A 3 5.69 -14.37 14.05
C ARG A 3 4.56 -13.82 14.93
N THR A 4 4.91 -13.16 16.03
CA THR A 4 3.93 -12.47 16.89
C THR A 4 3.27 -11.36 16.08
N ILE A 5 1.94 -11.34 16.09
CA ILE A 5 1.13 -10.28 15.51
C ILE A 5 0.65 -9.42 16.66
N GLU A 6 1.07 -8.16 16.70
CA GLU A 6 0.56 -7.16 17.63
C GLU A 6 -0.61 -6.41 16.98
N ILE A 7 -1.68 -6.25 17.76
CA ILE A 7 -2.83 -5.41 17.43
C ILE A 7 -2.81 -4.26 18.43
N VAL A 8 -2.79 -3.04 17.91
CA VAL A 8 -2.82 -1.80 18.71
C VAL A 8 -4.18 -1.13 18.57
N ASP A 9 -4.53 -0.29 19.55
CA ASP A 9 -5.68 0.60 19.42
C ASP A 9 -5.53 1.53 18.22
N TYR A 10 -6.64 2.09 17.74
CA TYR A 10 -6.61 3.02 16.62
C TYR A 10 -5.68 4.20 16.89
N ASP A 11 -4.74 4.44 15.98
CA ASP A 11 -3.85 5.58 16.02
C ASP A 11 -4.40 6.72 15.13
N PRO A 12 -4.75 7.90 15.70
CA PRO A 12 -5.22 9.04 14.93
C PRO A 12 -4.19 9.61 13.95
N ALA A 13 -2.92 9.17 14.02
CA ALA A 13 -1.89 9.53 13.04
C ALA A 13 -1.95 8.69 11.75
N TRP A 14 -2.67 7.55 11.71
CA TRP A 14 -2.73 6.71 10.51
C TRP A 14 -3.25 7.44 9.24
N PRO A 15 -4.25 8.33 9.30
CA PRO A 15 -4.65 9.13 8.14
C PRO A 15 -3.52 10.02 7.60
N ASP A 16 -2.70 10.61 8.48
CA ASP A 16 -1.57 11.45 8.08
C ASP A 16 -0.43 10.60 7.49
N THR A 17 -0.16 9.43 8.08
CA THR A 17 0.79 8.45 7.54
C THR A 17 0.36 8.00 6.14
N PHE A 18 -0.92 7.69 5.95
CA PHE A 18 -1.49 7.40 4.64
C PHE A 18 -1.32 8.57 3.67
N ALA A 19 -1.62 9.81 4.08
CA ALA A 19 -1.49 10.98 3.22
C ALA A 19 -0.05 11.18 2.74
N GLY A 20 0.94 10.97 3.61
CA GLY A 20 2.36 11.01 3.27
C GLY A 20 2.76 9.92 2.25
N LEU A 21 2.33 8.68 2.49
CA LEU A 21 2.58 7.55 1.57
C LEU A 21 1.89 7.78 0.22
N SER A 22 0.63 8.18 0.23
CA SER A 22 -0.17 8.48 -0.97
C SER A 22 0.49 9.57 -1.83
N SER A 23 1.00 10.64 -1.20
CA SER A 23 1.76 11.69 -1.89
C SER A 23 3.05 11.16 -2.54
N ALA A 24 3.82 10.33 -1.82
CA ALA A 24 5.04 9.73 -2.33
C ALA A 24 4.77 8.78 -3.52
N LEU A 25 3.73 7.94 -3.40
CA LEU A 25 3.30 7.03 -4.48
C LEU A 25 2.81 7.82 -5.69
N ALA A 26 1.99 8.85 -5.50
CA ALA A 26 1.49 9.70 -6.57
C ALA A 26 2.63 10.40 -7.33
N ALA A 27 3.65 10.89 -6.61
CA ALA A 27 4.82 11.52 -7.22
C ALA A 27 5.64 10.53 -8.06
N ALA A 28 5.82 9.28 -7.60
CA ALA A 28 6.57 8.27 -8.33
C ALA A 28 5.79 7.69 -9.54
N LEU A 29 4.48 7.50 -9.40
CA LEU A 29 3.64 6.88 -10.42
C LEU A 29 3.12 7.88 -11.46
N GLY A 30 2.99 9.16 -11.10
CA GLY A 30 2.46 10.20 -11.97
C GLY A 30 1.12 9.78 -12.61
N PRO A 31 0.99 9.81 -13.95
CA PRO A 31 -0.26 9.48 -14.63
C PRO A 31 -0.62 7.99 -14.61
N LEU A 32 0.28 7.10 -14.15
CA LEU A 32 -0.02 5.68 -14.03
C LEU A 32 -1.06 5.41 -12.92
N ALA A 33 -1.07 6.23 -11.86
CA ALA A 33 -2.03 6.14 -10.77
C ALA A 33 -3.26 7.00 -11.04
N LEU A 34 -4.39 6.36 -11.32
CA LEU A 34 -5.67 7.04 -11.47
C LEU A 34 -6.22 7.48 -10.11
N ARG A 35 -6.06 6.63 -9.09
CA ARG A 35 -6.48 6.86 -7.70
C ARG A 35 -5.58 6.10 -6.74
N ILE A 36 -5.46 6.62 -5.52
CA ILE A 36 -4.80 5.97 -4.40
C ILE A 36 -5.74 6.07 -3.20
N GLU A 37 -6.10 4.93 -2.61
CA GLU A 37 -7.12 4.83 -1.56
C GLU A 37 -6.55 4.17 -0.30
N HIS A 38 -6.95 4.67 0.88
CA HIS A 38 -6.59 4.06 2.17
C HIS A 38 -7.56 2.91 2.44
N VAL A 39 -7.03 1.69 2.46
CA VAL A 39 -7.82 0.47 2.68
C VAL A 39 -7.31 -0.26 3.93
N GLY A 40 -7.96 -1.37 4.28
CA GLY A 40 -7.60 -2.16 5.46
C GLY A 40 -8.07 -1.53 6.78
N SER A 41 -7.76 -2.18 7.90
CA SER A 41 -8.30 -1.77 9.21
C SER A 41 -7.79 -0.40 9.67
N THR A 42 -6.60 0.02 9.24
CA THR A 42 -6.03 1.33 9.64
C THR A 42 -6.77 2.52 9.01
N SER A 43 -7.62 2.29 8.01
CA SER A 43 -8.48 3.33 7.43
C SER A 43 -9.81 3.53 8.16
N VAL A 44 -10.09 2.74 9.20
CA VAL A 44 -11.36 2.79 9.95
C VAL A 44 -11.13 3.43 11.33
N PRO A 45 -11.58 4.69 11.55
CA PRO A 45 -11.45 5.35 12.84
C PRO A 45 -12.04 4.55 14.00
N GLY A 46 -11.24 4.38 15.06
CA GLY A 46 -11.62 3.67 16.27
C GLY A 46 -11.46 2.14 16.21
N LEU A 47 -11.02 1.56 15.09
CA LEU A 47 -10.77 0.14 14.97
C LEU A 47 -9.31 -0.21 15.31
N GLY A 48 -9.10 -1.11 16.27
CA GLY A 48 -7.77 -1.66 16.56
C GLY A 48 -7.24 -2.51 15.38
N ALA A 49 -5.96 -2.37 15.07
CA ALA A 49 -5.36 -2.97 13.88
C ALA A 49 -3.89 -3.35 14.07
N LYS A 50 -3.34 -4.11 13.13
CA LYS A 50 -1.88 -4.18 12.95
C LYS A 50 -1.42 -2.81 12.44
N PRO A 51 -0.30 -2.25 12.94
CA PRO A 51 0.17 -0.92 12.54
C PRO A 51 0.82 -0.96 11.15
N ILE A 52 0.04 -1.31 10.14
CA ILE A 52 0.43 -1.39 8.72
C ILE A 52 -0.61 -0.60 7.92
N ILE A 53 -0.14 0.33 7.10
CA ILE A 53 -0.99 1.08 6.18
C ILE A 53 -1.14 0.27 4.89
N ASP A 54 -2.37 -0.12 4.56
CA ASP A 54 -2.71 -0.76 3.29
C ASP A 54 -3.23 0.31 2.32
N LEU A 55 -2.75 0.26 1.07
CA LEU A 55 -3.14 1.21 0.02
C LEU A 55 -3.54 0.46 -1.24
N ASP A 56 -4.64 0.89 -1.87
CA ASP A 56 -5.00 0.47 -3.23
C ASP A 56 -4.57 1.55 -4.23
N VAL A 57 -3.87 1.13 -5.29
CA VAL A 57 -3.50 1.98 -6.42
C VAL A 57 -4.27 1.52 -7.65
N ILE A 58 -5.15 2.37 -8.16
CA ILE A 58 -5.94 2.08 -9.35
C ILE A 58 -5.18 2.52 -10.59
N ILE A 59 -5.00 1.60 -11.53
CA ILE A 59 -4.33 1.84 -12.81
C ILE A 59 -5.28 1.57 -13.97
N GLU A 60 -5.07 2.23 -15.10
CA GLU A 60 -5.99 2.14 -16.26
C GLU A 60 -6.03 0.73 -16.87
N SER A 61 -4.88 0.04 -16.91
CA SER A 61 -4.78 -1.25 -17.57
C SER A 61 -3.65 -2.10 -16.99
N PRO A 62 -3.83 -3.44 -16.91
CA PRO A 62 -2.75 -4.36 -16.55
C PRO A 62 -1.51 -4.25 -17.44
N ARG A 63 -1.64 -3.74 -18.68
CA ARG A 63 -0.51 -3.48 -19.58
C ARG A 63 0.50 -2.48 -19.00
N LEU A 64 0.09 -1.62 -18.07
CA LEU A 64 0.93 -0.63 -17.42
C LEU A 64 1.68 -1.18 -16.21
N LEU A 65 1.33 -2.39 -15.74
CA LEU A 65 1.93 -3.00 -14.54
C LEU A 65 3.47 -3.01 -14.56
N PRO A 66 4.17 -3.33 -15.66
CA PRO A 66 5.64 -3.31 -15.66
C PRO A 66 6.22 -1.94 -15.30
N LEU A 67 5.59 -0.85 -15.73
CA LEU A 67 6.01 0.52 -15.40
C LEU A 67 5.74 0.84 -13.92
N VAL A 68 4.62 0.35 -13.39
CA VAL A 68 4.28 0.49 -11.97
C VAL A 68 5.29 -0.27 -11.10
N VAL A 69 5.66 -1.48 -11.49
CA VAL A 69 6.68 -2.29 -10.79
C VAL A 69 8.02 -1.56 -10.74
N GLU A 70 8.47 -1.02 -11.87
CA GLU A 70 9.71 -0.25 -11.93
C GLU A 70 9.65 0.98 -11.01
N ALA A 71 8.59 1.78 -11.12
CA ALA A 71 8.41 3.00 -10.34
C ALA A 71 8.34 2.71 -8.82
N LEU A 72 7.53 1.73 -8.39
CA LEU A 72 7.43 1.35 -6.98
C LEU A 72 8.71 0.71 -6.46
N GLY A 73 9.46 0.02 -7.31
CA GLY A 73 10.79 -0.48 -7.01
C GLY A 73 11.77 0.61 -6.58
N THR A 74 11.69 1.81 -7.19
CA THR A 74 12.52 2.96 -6.79
C THR A 74 12.22 3.47 -5.37
N LEU A 75 11.03 3.17 -4.84
CA LEU A 75 10.62 3.49 -3.47
C LEU A 75 10.85 2.32 -2.48
N GLY A 76 11.43 1.22 -2.95
CA GLY A 76 11.73 0.04 -2.13
C GLY A 76 10.58 -0.96 -1.97
N TYR A 77 9.53 -0.87 -2.80
CA TYR A 77 8.49 -1.90 -2.85
C TYR A 77 8.90 -3.05 -3.77
N SER A 78 8.65 -4.27 -3.33
CA SER A 78 8.82 -5.50 -4.12
C SER A 78 7.47 -5.94 -4.67
N HIS A 79 7.43 -6.33 -5.95
CA HIS A 79 6.24 -6.95 -6.54
C HIS A 79 6.12 -8.41 -6.09
N GLU A 80 4.97 -8.76 -5.52
CA GLU A 80 4.69 -10.08 -4.94
C GLU A 80 3.75 -10.94 -5.82
N GLY A 81 3.41 -10.42 -7.00
CA GLY A 81 2.43 -11.03 -7.90
C GLY A 81 0.99 -10.88 -7.40
N ASN A 82 0.07 -11.68 -7.92
CA ASN A 82 -1.35 -11.52 -7.62
C ASN A 82 -1.82 -12.11 -6.28
N GLY A 83 -0.96 -12.85 -5.58
CA GLY A 83 -1.28 -13.55 -4.32
C GLY A 83 -2.55 -14.41 -4.39
N GLY A 84 -2.83 -15.00 -5.55
CA GLY A 84 -3.98 -15.87 -5.80
C GLY A 84 -5.31 -15.16 -6.10
N ILE A 85 -5.32 -13.82 -6.22
CA ILE A 85 -6.54 -13.05 -6.52
C ILE A 85 -6.46 -12.51 -7.95
N PRO A 86 -7.30 -12.99 -8.88
CA PRO A 86 -7.33 -12.48 -10.25
C PRO A 86 -7.60 -10.98 -10.31
N GLY A 87 -6.78 -10.26 -11.09
CA GLY A 87 -6.92 -8.82 -11.29
C GLY A 87 -6.28 -7.93 -10.22
N ARG A 88 -5.72 -8.50 -9.16
CA ARG A 88 -4.91 -7.78 -8.16
C ARG A 88 -3.43 -8.04 -8.41
N GLU A 89 -2.59 -7.05 -8.12
CA GLU A 89 -1.14 -7.21 -8.02
C GLU A 89 -0.69 -6.64 -6.67
N ALA A 90 -0.01 -7.45 -5.87
CA ALA A 90 0.41 -7.11 -4.52
C ALA A 90 1.84 -6.60 -4.50
N PHE A 91 2.10 -5.66 -3.59
CA PHE A 91 3.40 -5.08 -3.35
C PHE A 91 3.67 -5.05 -1.85
N GLY A 92 4.90 -5.40 -1.46
CA GLY A 92 5.36 -5.36 -0.08
C GLY A 92 6.60 -4.47 0.05
N ARG A 93 6.73 -3.81 1.20
CA ARG A 93 7.93 -3.05 1.56
C ARG A 93 8.36 -3.46 2.96
N GLU A 94 9.54 -4.06 3.07
CA GLU A 94 10.11 -4.36 4.38
C GLU A 94 10.70 -3.09 5.02
N GLY A 95 10.51 -2.93 6.33
CA GLY A 95 11.22 -1.91 7.11
C GLY A 95 10.69 -0.48 6.99
N ALA A 96 9.42 -0.27 6.65
CA ALA A 96 8.79 1.01 6.94
C ALA A 96 8.61 1.11 8.47
N THR A 97 9.59 1.75 9.11
CA THR A 97 9.57 2.16 10.52
C THR A 97 8.43 3.13 10.78
#